data_AF-A0A2S0KUT0-F1
#
_entry.id   AF-A0A2S0KUT0-F1
#
_cell.length_a   1.000
_cell.length_b   1.000
_cell.length_c   1.000
_cell.angle_alpha   90.00
_cell.angle_beta   90.00
_cell.angle_gamma   90.00
#
_symmetry.space_group_name_H-M   'P 1'
#
loop_
_entity.id
_entity.type
_entity.pdbx_description
1 polymer ?
#
loop_
_entity_poly.entity_id
_entity_poly.type
_entity_poly.pdbx_seq_one_letter_code
_entity_poly.pdbx_strand_id
1 'polypeptide(L)'
;MFESLSDKLHDVFRKLRGQSTLTEANITDAMREIRLALLDADVNIKIASEFIEGVKAECVGQEVIKSVTPGQQVVKIVNDKLVELLGGGASELEFKSKPTVIMLVGLHGSGKTTTAGKLALLLKRQGKKVQLVAGDVYRPAAIDQLEIIGREIGVPVHAERTSVNVAAIAVNAVEQARTAGTDVVIIDTAGRLQIDETMVQELVRIRQAVRPDEVLLVADAALGQEAVSVAEHFHRALDLTGFILTKLDGDARGGAALSIRKVTGCPVKFIGMGEKLDSLEVFYPDRMASRILGMGDVVSLVEKAAAEIDEEEAKKLQEKLRANKFDYDDFLSQLRQIRKLGGMESILKFLPGGRQLAGAMNEVDPRHFARMEAVILSMTKAERANPDLMDFPRKKRIAKGSGVPVEMVSGLVKQFEGMRKMMKQSGPLGRLMAGGSLPENNGVPGTFGGLFGGPAPLSRKEQDKKRRLAKLAKKQRAKQRKKR
;
A
#
# COMPACT_ATOMS: atom_id res chain seq x y z
N MET A 1 -7.47 -1.04 8.33
CA MET A 1 -8.95 -1.18 8.48
C MET A 1 -9.79 -0.75 7.28
N PHE A 2 -9.21 -0.13 6.23
CA PHE A 2 -9.84 -0.07 4.88
C PHE A 2 -10.32 -1.44 4.38
N GLU A 3 -9.71 -2.51 4.90
CA GLU A 3 -10.08 -3.90 4.65
C GLU A 3 -11.50 -4.25 5.11
N SER A 4 -12.01 -3.72 6.23
CA SER A 4 -13.37 -4.08 6.68
C SER A 4 -14.45 -3.47 5.77
N LEU A 5 -14.23 -2.23 5.31
CA LEU A 5 -15.05 -1.59 4.30
C LEU A 5 -14.94 -2.34 2.97
N SER A 6 -13.71 -2.68 2.56
CA SER A 6 -13.48 -3.44 1.32
C SER A 6 -14.14 -4.81 1.34
N ASP A 7 -14.06 -5.55 2.45
CA ASP A 7 -14.61 -6.89 2.57
C ASP A 7 -16.14 -6.87 2.57
N LYS A 8 -16.75 -5.93 3.32
CA LYS A 8 -18.20 -5.70 3.30
C LYS A 8 -18.68 -5.34 1.90
N LEU A 9 -18.04 -4.37 1.25
CA LEU A 9 -18.39 -3.97 -0.11
C LEU A 9 -18.17 -5.12 -1.11
N HIS A 10 -17.09 -5.87 -0.98
CA HIS A 10 -16.80 -7.03 -1.82
C HIS A 10 -17.90 -8.10 -1.71
N ASP A 11 -18.43 -8.35 -0.51
CA ASP A 11 -19.55 -9.27 -0.30
C ASP A 11 -20.84 -8.76 -0.94
N VAL A 12 -21.15 -7.46 -0.82
CA VAL A 12 -22.28 -6.85 -1.54
C VAL A 12 -22.13 -7.05 -3.05
N PHE A 13 -20.95 -6.75 -3.60
CA PHE A 13 -20.70 -6.87 -5.03
C PHE A 13 -20.64 -8.31 -5.52
N ARG A 14 -20.27 -9.27 -4.66
CA ARG A 14 -20.36 -10.69 -5.00
C ARG A 14 -21.82 -11.13 -5.14
N LYS A 15 -22.71 -10.68 -4.26
CA LYS A 15 -24.16 -10.94 -4.37
C LYS A 15 -24.73 -10.32 -5.64
N LEU A 16 -24.36 -9.07 -5.95
CA LEU A 16 -24.81 -8.37 -7.15
C LEU A 16 -24.27 -8.99 -8.45
N ARG A 17 -23.01 -9.42 -8.50
CA ARG A 17 -22.42 -10.09 -9.68
C ARG A 17 -23.04 -11.47 -9.96
N GLY A 18 -23.61 -12.12 -8.95
CA GLY A 18 -24.29 -13.41 -9.10
C GLY A 18 -25.73 -13.31 -9.64
N GLN A 19 -26.29 -12.10 -9.75
CA GLN A 19 -27.65 -11.86 -10.22
C GLN A 19 -27.65 -11.63 -11.73
N SER A 20 -28.50 -12.35 -12.47
CA SER A 20 -28.65 -12.21 -13.93
C SER A 20 -29.46 -10.98 -14.34
N THR A 21 -30.33 -10.48 -13.45
CA THR A 21 -31.15 -9.28 -13.64
C THR A 21 -31.12 -8.39 -12.39
N LEU A 22 -31.10 -7.08 -12.60
CA LEU A 22 -31.26 -6.11 -11.50
C LEU A 22 -32.74 -5.81 -11.31
N THR A 23 -33.24 -6.04 -10.11
CA THR A 23 -34.55 -5.57 -9.65
C THR A 23 -34.35 -4.38 -8.72
N GLU A 24 -35.35 -3.52 -8.62
CA GLU A 24 -35.34 -2.36 -7.71
C GLU A 24 -35.13 -2.77 -6.25
N ALA A 25 -35.67 -3.93 -5.86
CA ALA A 25 -35.47 -4.54 -4.54
C ALA A 25 -34.00 -4.91 -4.31
N ASN A 26 -33.36 -5.62 -5.25
CA ASN A 26 -31.95 -6.03 -5.14
C ASN A 26 -31.01 -4.81 -5.07
N ILE A 27 -31.28 -3.77 -5.85
CA ILE A 27 -30.52 -2.52 -5.79
C ILE A 27 -30.70 -1.86 -4.42
N THR A 28 -31.94 -1.76 -3.94
CA THR A 28 -32.23 -1.13 -2.65
C THR A 28 -31.54 -1.83 -1.48
N ASP A 29 -31.55 -3.16 -1.47
CA ASP A 29 -30.89 -3.96 -0.44
C ASP A 29 -29.36 -3.76 -0.48
N ALA A 30 -28.77 -3.81 -1.69
CA ALA A 30 -27.34 -3.56 -1.86
C ALA A 30 -26.94 -2.16 -1.40
N MET A 31 -27.73 -1.14 -1.74
CA MET A 31 -27.51 0.23 -1.31
C MET A 31 -27.60 0.39 0.21
N ARG A 32 -28.50 -0.36 0.87
CA ARG A 32 -28.57 -0.39 2.34
C ARG A 32 -27.31 -0.99 2.95
N GLU A 33 -26.80 -2.10 2.40
CA GLU A 33 -25.57 -2.73 2.86
C GLU A 33 -24.35 -1.82 2.65
N ILE A 34 -24.24 -1.15 1.49
CA ILE A 34 -23.19 -0.16 1.20
C ILE A 34 -23.26 1.02 2.19
N ARG A 35 -24.46 1.54 2.47
CA ARG A 35 -24.64 2.62 3.46
C ARG A 35 -24.12 2.23 4.83
N LEU A 36 -24.48 1.04 5.32
CA LEU A 36 -24.02 0.54 6.61
C LEU A 36 -22.50 0.40 6.63
N ALA A 37 -21.90 -0.13 5.56
CA ALA A 37 -20.45 -0.25 5.44
C ALA A 37 -19.74 1.12 5.50
N LEU A 38 -20.28 2.16 4.84
CA LEU A 38 -19.74 3.52 4.90
C LEU A 38 -19.85 4.11 6.32
N LEU A 39 -20.97 3.90 7.01
CA LEU A 39 -21.14 4.37 8.39
C LEU A 39 -20.17 3.68 9.36
N ASP A 40 -19.99 2.36 9.22
CA ASP A 40 -19.01 1.59 10.00
C ASP A 40 -17.56 2.04 9.76
N ALA A 41 -17.32 2.67 8.60
CA ALA A 41 -16.05 3.28 8.24
C ALA A 41 -15.91 4.75 8.72
N ASP A 42 -16.78 5.20 9.63
CA ASP A 42 -16.87 6.57 10.14
C ASP A 42 -17.03 7.62 9.03
N VAL A 43 -17.75 7.31 7.96
CA VAL A 43 -18.21 8.31 6.99
C VAL A 43 -19.40 9.08 7.57
N ASN A 44 -19.46 10.39 7.32
CA ASN A 44 -20.53 11.22 7.84
C ASN A 44 -21.90 10.74 7.31
N ILE A 45 -22.91 10.68 8.18
CA ILE A 45 -24.24 10.17 7.82
C ILE A 45 -24.89 10.94 6.67
N LYS A 46 -24.70 12.27 6.59
CA LYS A 46 -25.24 13.09 5.51
C LYS A 46 -24.56 12.72 4.19
N ILE A 47 -23.24 12.65 4.21
CA ILE A 47 -22.41 12.30 3.04
C ILE A 47 -22.71 10.88 2.55
N ALA A 48 -22.81 9.91 3.46
CA ALA A 48 -23.17 8.54 3.11
C ALA A 48 -24.59 8.46 2.52
N SER A 49 -25.52 9.28 3.00
CA SER A 49 -26.89 9.30 2.47
C SER A 49 -26.94 9.93 1.08
N GLU A 50 -26.32 11.10 0.89
CA GLU A 50 -26.19 11.76 -0.42
C GLU A 50 -25.51 10.86 -1.45
N PHE A 51 -24.44 10.16 -1.04
CA PHE A 51 -23.73 9.22 -1.90
C PHE A 51 -24.66 8.12 -2.43
N ILE A 52 -25.44 7.49 -1.54
CA ILE A 52 -26.36 6.41 -1.90
C ILE A 52 -27.50 6.91 -2.80
N GLU A 53 -28.03 8.10 -2.53
CA GLU A 53 -29.07 8.72 -3.37
C GLU A 53 -28.53 8.99 -4.79
N GLY A 54 -27.32 9.51 -4.90
CA GLY A 54 -26.65 9.71 -6.20
C GLY A 54 -26.44 8.41 -6.97
N VAL A 55 -25.97 7.36 -6.29
CA VAL A 55 -25.80 6.03 -6.91
C VAL A 55 -27.13 5.45 -7.37
N LYS A 56 -28.19 5.56 -6.55
CA LYS A 56 -29.53 5.05 -6.91
C LYS A 56 -30.09 5.74 -8.15
N ALA A 57 -29.98 7.06 -8.22
CA ALA A 57 -30.47 7.84 -9.36
C ALA A 57 -29.80 7.40 -10.68
N GLU A 58 -28.48 7.17 -10.67
CA GLU A 58 -27.74 6.70 -11.86
C GLU A 58 -28.03 5.23 -12.20
N CYS A 59 -28.27 4.37 -11.20
CA CYS A 59 -28.61 2.97 -11.44
C CYS A 59 -29.98 2.80 -12.12
N VAL A 60 -30.96 3.66 -11.83
CA VAL A 60 -32.32 3.59 -12.41
C VAL A 60 -32.38 4.22 -13.81
N GLY A 61 -31.50 5.19 -14.10
CA GLY A 61 -31.53 5.97 -15.34
C GLY A 61 -30.69 5.43 -16.51
N GLN A 62 -29.85 4.41 -16.32
CA GLN A 62 -28.99 3.88 -17.40
C GLN A 62 -29.55 2.60 -18.01
N GLU A 63 -29.68 2.57 -19.35
CA GLU A 63 -29.85 1.31 -20.08
C GLU A 63 -28.62 0.42 -19.89
N VAL A 64 -28.85 -0.88 -19.68
CA VAL A 64 -27.77 -1.86 -19.51
C VAL A 64 -26.98 -1.95 -20.81
N ILE A 65 -25.68 -1.63 -20.75
CA ILE A 65 -24.79 -1.80 -21.90
C ILE A 65 -24.73 -3.30 -22.23
N LYS A 66 -25.09 -3.67 -23.47
CA LYS A 66 -25.25 -5.07 -23.92
C LYS A 66 -24.01 -5.96 -23.69
N SER A 67 -22.83 -5.39 -23.45
CA SER A 67 -21.56 -6.11 -23.25
C SER A 67 -21.13 -6.27 -21.78
N VAL A 68 -21.84 -5.70 -20.81
CA VAL A 68 -21.46 -5.70 -19.40
C VAL A 68 -22.59 -6.28 -18.55
N THR A 69 -22.25 -7.11 -17.57
CA THR A 69 -23.28 -7.65 -16.66
C THR A 69 -23.87 -6.53 -15.80
N PRO A 70 -25.18 -6.54 -15.50
CA PRO A 70 -25.82 -5.52 -14.66
C PRO A 70 -25.09 -5.28 -13.33
N GLY A 71 -24.63 -6.35 -12.67
CA GLY A 71 -23.87 -6.24 -11.42
C GLY A 71 -22.52 -5.52 -11.57
N GLN A 72 -21.83 -5.66 -12.71
CA GLN A 72 -20.60 -4.91 -12.99
C GLN A 72 -20.87 -3.43 -13.27
N GLN A 73 -22.01 -3.10 -13.86
CA GLN A 73 -22.41 -1.71 -14.07
C GLN A 73 -22.64 -0.98 -12.74
N VAL A 74 -23.30 -1.62 -11.77
CA VAL A 74 -23.47 -1.06 -10.42
C VAL A 74 -22.13 -0.83 -9.73
N VAL A 75 -21.20 -1.79 -9.82
CA VAL A 75 -19.83 -1.64 -9.27
C VAL A 75 -19.13 -0.43 -9.89
N LYS A 76 -19.25 -0.26 -11.21
CA LYS A 76 -18.67 0.88 -11.93
C LYS A 76 -19.29 2.20 -11.47
N ILE A 77 -20.61 2.30 -11.37
CA ILE A 77 -21.30 3.52 -10.88
C ILE A 77 -20.83 3.87 -9.47
N VAL A 78 -20.75 2.87 -8.58
CA VAL A 78 -20.25 3.08 -7.20
C VAL A 78 -18.78 3.52 -7.21
N ASN A 79 -17.93 2.96 -8.07
CA ASN A 79 -16.54 3.38 -8.23
C ASN A 79 -16.46 4.83 -8.70
N ASP A 80 -17.12 5.16 -9.81
CA ASP A 80 -17.14 6.50 -10.41
C ASP A 80 -17.59 7.55 -9.37
N LYS A 81 -18.63 7.24 -8.59
CA LYS A 81 -19.11 8.11 -7.50
C LYS A 81 -18.13 8.24 -6.34
N LEU A 82 -17.42 7.18 -5.98
CA LEU A 82 -16.37 7.25 -4.94
C LEU A 82 -15.19 8.11 -5.43
N VAL A 83 -14.82 7.99 -6.70
CA VAL A 83 -13.76 8.82 -7.31
C VAL A 83 -14.17 10.28 -7.30
N GLU A 84 -15.41 10.59 -7.70
CA GLU A 84 -15.97 11.94 -7.64
C GLU A 84 -15.93 12.50 -6.20
N LEU A 85 -16.38 11.72 -5.23
CA LEU A 85 -16.41 12.13 -3.82
C LEU A 85 -15.01 12.37 -3.24
N LEU A 86 -14.00 11.61 -3.70
CA LEU A 86 -12.61 11.77 -3.29
C LEU A 86 -11.86 12.90 -3.99
N GLY A 87 -12.49 13.58 -4.97
CA GLY A 87 -11.92 14.75 -5.66
C GLY A 87 -11.56 14.53 -7.12
N GLY A 88 -11.94 13.40 -7.72
CA GLY A 88 -11.77 13.13 -9.15
C GLY A 88 -10.34 12.74 -9.51
N GLY A 89 -9.46 13.72 -9.67
CA GLY A 89 -8.07 13.54 -10.10
C GLY A 89 -7.05 13.82 -9.00
N ALA A 90 -5.81 13.36 -9.21
CA ALA A 90 -4.70 13.72 -8.33
C ALA A 90 -4.46 15.24 -8.35
N SER A 91 -4.22 15.81 -7.17
CA SER A 91 -3.89 17.23 -7.02
C SER A 91 -2.43 17.37 -6.63
N GLU A 92 -1.65 18.00 -7.49
CA GLU A 92 -0.24 18.28 -7.26
C GLU A 92 -0.03 19.50 -6.35
N LEU A 93 1.20 19.67 -5.88
CA LEU A 93 1.62 20.90 -5.21
C LEU A 93 1.78 22.03 -6.22
N GLU A 94 1.31 23.21 -5.86
CA GLU A 94 1.44 24.42 -6.64
C GLU A 94 2.76 25.12 -6.31
N PHE A 95 3.64 25.26 -7.30
CA PHE A 95 4.92 25.95 -7.18
C PHE A 95 4.82 27.34 -7.83
N LYS A 96 4.13 28.28 -7.16
CA LYS A 96 3.87 29.63 -7.69
C LYS A 96 5.01 30.61 -7.46
N SER A 97 5.73 30.47 -6.36
CA SER A 97 6.80 31.38 -5.95
C SER A 97 8.16 30.68 -5.82
N LYS A 98 9.25 31.46 -5.73
CA LYS A 98 10.61 30.94 -5.49
C LYS A 98 11.28 31.73 -4.34
N PRO A 99 11.54 31.10 -3.17
CA PRO A 99 11.17 29.73 -2.83
C PRO A 99 9.66 29.56 -2.65
N THR A 100 9.10 28.42 -3.07
CA THR A 100 7.71 28.05 -2.75
C THR A 100 7.59 27.78 -1.25
N VAL A 101 6.63 28.38 -0.58
CA VAL A 101 6.45 28.25 0.87
C VAL A 101 5.25 27.35 1.18
N ILE A 102 5.51 26.26 1.89
CA ILE A 102 4.50 25.27 2.32
C ILE A 102 4.38 25.35 3.85
N MET A 103 3.19 25.64 4.36
CA MET A 103 2.90 25.67 5.80
C MET A 103 2.11 24.41 6.20
N LEU A 104 2.67 23.60 7.11
CA LEU A 104 2.00 22.42 7.64
C LEU A 104 1.29 22.74 8.95
N VAL A 105 -0.02 22.50 9.02
CA VAL A 105 -0.85 22.75 10.21
C VAL A 105 -1.60 21.49 10.64
N GLY A 106 -2.16 21.51 11.86
CA GLY A 106 -2.98 20.41 12.37
C GLY A 106 -2.79 20.13 13.86
N LEU A 107 -3.60 19.22 14.39
CA LEU A 107 -3.60 18.87 15.81
C LEU A 107 -2.29 18.21 16.28
N HIS A 108 -2.07 18.14 17.59
CA HIS A 108 -0.98 17.34 18.13
C HIS A 108 -1.13 15.86 17.75
N GLY A 109 0.00 15.18 17.58
CA GLY A 109 -0.01 13.74 17.28
C GLY A 109 -0.48 13.37 15.86
N SER A 110 -0.89 14.34 15.03
CA SER A 110 -1.28 14.09 13.64
C SER A 110 -0.10 13.75 12.71
N GLY A 111 1.13 13.93 13.19
CA GLY A 111 2.34 13.58 12.47
C GLY A 111 2.96 14.69 11.63
N LYS A 112 2.72 15.98 11.94
CA LYS A 112 3.28 17.14 11.22
C LYS A 112 4.79 17.09 11.01
N THR A 113 5.58 17.00 12.08
CA THR A 113 7.05 16.96 12.03
C THR A 113 7.57 15.81 11.15
N THR A 114 7.02 14.61 11.31
CA THR A 114 7.39 13.46 10.48
C THR A 114 6.96 13.66 9.02
N THR A 115 5.80 14.27 8.80
CA THR A 115 5.28 14.58 7.46
C THR A 115 6.13 15.64 6.77
N ALA A 116 6.64 16.63 7.50
CA ALA A 116 7.58 17.63 6.99
C ALA A 116 8.84 16.95 6.43
N GLY A 117 9.42 16.03 7.20
CA GLY A 117 10.58 15.24 6.77
C GLY A 117 10.30 14.38 5.53
N LYS A 118 9.18 13.65 5.54
CA LYS A 118 8.75 12.83 4.39
C LYS A 118 8.53 13.65 3.12
N LEU A 119 7.86 14.80 3.25
CA LEU A 119 7.59 15.70 2.13
C LEU A 119 8.88 16.30 1.61
N ALA A 120 9.79 16.71 2.48
CA ALA A 120 11.11 17.20 2.10
C ALA A 120 11.92 16.15 1.33
N LEU A 121 11.91 14.89 1.79
CA LEU A 121 12.58 13.79 1.11
C LEU A 121 11.98 13.53 -0.28
N LEU A 122 10.64 13.52 -0.39
CA LEU A 122 9.94 13.34 -1.66
C LEU A 122 10.31 14.44 -2.67
N LEU A 123 10.26 15.71 -2.25
CA LEU A 123 10.62 16.84 -3.11
C LEU A 123 12.11 16.86 -3.47
N LYS A 124 12.98 16.46 -2.55
CA LYS A 124 14.42 16.31 -2.82
C LYS A 124 14.68 15.22 -3.86
N ARG A 125 13.96 14.09 -3.82
CA ARG A 125 14.04 13.03 -4.84
C ARG A 125 13.57 13.50 -6.22
N GLN A 126 12.66 14.49 -6.27
CA GLN A 126 12.25 15.17 -7.50
C GLN A 126 13.25 16.26 -7.96
N GLY A 127 14.42 16.36 -7.33
CA GLY A 127 15.49 17.29 -7.71
C GLY A 127 15.34 18.71 -7.16
N LYS A 128 14.39 18.97 -6.25
CA LYS A 128 14.21 20.30 -5.63
C LYS A 128 15.20 20.52 -4.49
N LYS A 129 15.72 21.74 -4.35
CA LYS A 129 16.42 22.18 -3.13
C LYS A 129 15.38 22.55 -2.07
N VAL A 130 15.35 21.82 -0.97
CA VAL A 130 14.35 21.99 0.10
C VAL A 130 15.03 22.50 1.37
N GLN A 131 14.30 23.30 2.15
CA GLN A 131 14.66 23.72 3.50
C GLN A 131 13.48 23.50 4.46
N LEU A 132 13.76 22.97 5.65
CA LEU A 132 12.78 22.81 6.72
C LEU A 132 12.86 24.00 7.69
N VAL A 133 11.75 24.37 8.31
CA VAL A 133 11.69 25.43 9.32
C VAL A 133 11.02 24.89 10.58
N ALA A 134 11.73 25.02 11.70
CA ALA A 134 11.23 24.59 13.02
C ALA A 134 10.30 25.67 13.60
N GLY A 135 9.00 25.57 13.31
CA GLY A 135 7.96 26.46 13.84
C GLY A 135 7.28 25.95 15.12
N ASP A 136 7.54 24.71 15.56
CA ASP A 136 7.09 24.20 16.87
C ASP A 136 8.10 24.57 17.97
N VAL A 137 8.03 25.81 18.45
CA VAL A 137 8.90 26.34 19.51
C VAL A 137 8.44 25.96 20.93
N TYR A 138 7.28 25.31 21.05
CA TYR A 138 6.64 25.05 22.34
C TYR A 138 6.82 23.61 22.82
N ARG A 139 6.85 22.65 21.89
CA ARG A 139 7.01 21.25 22.26
C ARG A 139 8.48 20.96 22.60
N PRO A 140 8.77 20.35 23.77
CA PRO A 140 10.13 19.95 24.12
C PRO A 140 10.77 19.08 23.04
N ALA A 141 12.02 19.37 22.70
CA ALA A 141 12.82 18.66 21.69
C ALA A 141 12.20 18.61 20.27
N ALA A 142 11.19 19.43 19.95
CA ALA A 142 10.62 19.45 18.60
C ALA A 142 11.62 19.98 17.56
N ILE A 143 12.37 21.02 17.91
CA ILE A 143 13.48 21.53 17.09
C ILE A 143 14.53 20.42 16.90
N ASP A 144 14.97 19.77 17.97
CA ASP A 144 15.97 18.70 17.90
C ASP A 144 15.49 17.51 17.04
N GLN A 145 14.22 17.14 17.16
CA GLN A 145 13.60 16.10 16.34
C GLN A 145 13.63 16.46 14.86
N LEU A 146 13.26 17.69 14.49
CA LEU A 146 13.28 18.13 13.10
C LEU A 146 14.70 18.21 12.55
N GLU A 147 15.67 18.68 13.35
CA GLU A 147 17.10 18.70 12.98
C GLU A 147 17.68 17.29 12.77
N ILE A 148 17.29 16.32 13.59
CA ILE A 148 17.69 14.91 13.40
C ILE A 148 17.14 14.39 12.06
N ILE A 149 15.85 14.60 11.80
CA ILE A 149 15.20 14.20 10.54
C ILE A 149 15.89 14.87 9.35
N GLY A 150 16.12 16.19 9.43
CA GLY A 150 16.80 16.96 8.39
C GLY A 150 18.21 16.44 8.10
N ARG A 151 19.00 16.11 9.13
CA ARG A 151 20.32 15.49 8.96
C ARG A 151 20.25 14.11 8.31
N GLU A 152 19.30 13.27 8.71
CA GLU A 152 19.12 11.93 8.14
C GLU A 152 18.84 11.97 6.63
N ILE A 153 18.02 12.93 6.18
CA ILE A 153 17.69 13.10 4.75
C ILE A 153 18.60 14.07 4.01
N GLY A 154 19.57 14.69 4.70
CA GLY A 154 20.46 15.73 4.16
C GLY A 154 19.71 16.95 3.62
N VAL A 155 18.75 17.47 4.40
CA VAL A 155 17.99 18.70 4.13
C VAL A 155 18.28 19.70 5.26
N PRO A 156 18.64 20.97 4.94
CA PRO A 156 18.90 21.98 5.96
C PRO A 156 17.65 22.33 6.75
N VAL A 157 17.82 22.55 8.06
CA VAL A 157 16.76 22.99 8.97
C VAL A 157 17.11 24.38 9.51
N HIS A 158 16.20 25.32 9.38
CA HIS A 158 16.27 26.62 10.02
C HIS A 158 15.56 26.56 11.37
N ALA A 159 16.25 26.96 12.43
CA ALA A 159 15.72 27.01 13.78
C ALA A 159 16.33 28.18 14.56
N GLU A 160 15.49 28.90 15.30
CA GLU A 160 15.90 29.96 16.22
C GLU A 160 15.55 29.55 17.65
N ARG A 161 16.47 28.84 18.33
CA ARG A 161 16.23 28.20 19.63
C ARG A 161 15.86 29.16 20.77
N THR A 162 16.18 30.44 20.64
CA THR A 162 15.91 31.48 21.65
C THR A 162 14.65 32.30 21.34
N SER A 163 14.09 32.16 20.15
CA SER A 163 12.94 32.95 19.70
C SER A 163 11.65 32.18 19.96
N VAL A 164 10.64 32.88 20.48
CA VAL A 164 9.27 32.37 20.63
C VAL A 164 8.32 32.99 19.60
N ASN A 165 8.82 33.90 18.75
CA ASN A 165 8.00 34.56 17.73
C ASN A 165 8.05 33.76 16.42
N VAL A 166 7.11 32.81 16.28
CA VAL A 166 7.07 31.89 15.14
C VAL A 166 6.93 32.62 13.79
N ALA A 167 6.21 33.75 13.74
CA ALA A 167 6.09 34.53 12.52
C ALA A 167 7.42 35.16 12.09
N ALA A 168 8.21 35.66 13.04
CA ALA A 168 9.56 36.19 12.76
C ALA A 168 10.50 35.07 12.27
N ILE A 169 10.46 33.90 12.92
CA ILE A 169 11.25 32.72 12.49
C ILE A 169 10.90 32.34 11.06
N ALA A 170 9.61 32.31 10.71
CA ALA A 170 9.16 31.99 9.36
C ALA A 170 9.68 33.00 8.32
N VAL A 171 9.62 34.30 8.62
CA VAL A 171 10.13 35.37 7.73
C VAL A 171 11.65 35.22 7.53
N ASN A 172 12.41 35.06 8.62
CA ASN A 172 13.86 34.91 8.56
C ASN A 172 14.27 33.67 7.77
N ALA A 173 13.55 32.56 7.95
CA ALA A 173 13.79 31.33 7.21
C ALA A 173 13.54 31.48 5.70
N VAL A 174 12.47 32.18 5.30
CA VAL A 174 12.14 32.43 3.89
C VAL A 174 13.20 33.34 3.25
N GLU A 175 13.68 34.37 3.95
CA GLU A 175 14.76 35.23 3.45
C GLU A 175 16.10 34.49 3.34
N GLN A 176 16.42 33.63 4.31
CA GLN A 176 17.58 32.74 4.20
C GLN A 176 17.45 31.78 3.00
N ALA A 177 16.27 31.21 2.78
CA ALA A 177 16.01 30.32 1.66
C ALA A 177 16.15 31.04 0.31
N ARG A 178 15.68 32.29 0.22
CA ARG A 178 15.82 33.15 -0.95
C ARG A 178 17.29 33.40 -1.30
N THR A 179 18.12 33.73 -0.29
CA THR A 179 19.55 33.99 -0.48
C THR A 179 20.34 32.71 -0.80
N ALA A 180 19.95 31.57 -0.25
CA ALA A 180 20.58 30.26 -0.52
C ALA A 180 20.15 29.63 -1.87
N GLY A 181 19.19 30.24 -2.58
CA GLY A 181 18.66 29.70 -3.83
C GLY A 181 17.89 28.38 -3.63
N THR A 182 17.23 28.23 -2.48
CA THR A 182 16.32 27.12 -2.17
C THR A 182 15.08 27.20 -3.07
N ASP A 183 14.55 26.05 -3.50
CA ASP A 183 13.34 25.99 -4.31
C ASP A 183 12.07 25.91 -3.46
N VAL A 184 12.11 25.20 -2.33
CA VAL A 184 10.94 24.96 -1.46
C VAL A 184 11.30 25.12 0.03
N VAL A 185 10.46 25.84 0.77
CA VAL A 185 10.52 25.99 2.22
C VAL A 185 9.30 25.30 2.84
N ILE A 186 9.52 24.42 3.81
CA ILE A 186 8.44 23.72 4.54
C ILE A 186 8.48 24.14 6.01
N ILE A 187 7.40 24.74 6.48
CA ILE A 187 7.24 25.20 7.86
C ILE A 187 6.47 24.15 8.67
N ASP A 188 7.13 23.54 9.64
CA ASP A 188 6.51 22.63 10.62
C ASP A 188 6.00 23.45 11.82
N THR A 189 4.68 23.67 11.90
CA THR A 189 4.11 24.46 13.01
C THR A 189 3.79 23.59 14.23
N ALA A 190 3.61 24.23 15.38
CA ALA A 190 3.12 23.56 16.57
C ALA A 190 1.73 22.92 16.37
N GLY A 191 1.44 21.85 17.12
CA GLY A 191 0.08 21.33 17.28
C GLY A 191 -0.63 21.88 18.52
N ARG A 192 -1.98 21.84 18.50
CA ARG A 192 -3.05 21.92 19.54
C ARG A 192 -3.72 20.60 19.94
N LEU A 193 -4.06 20.36 21.22
CA LEU A 193 -4.87 19.20 21.67
C LEU A 193 -6.34 19.47 21.32
N GLN A 194 -6.72 20.73 21.46
CA GLN A 194 -7.97 21.30 20.99
C GLN A 194 -7.65 22.50 20.10
N ILE A 195 -8.64 22.91 19.32
CA ILE A 195 -8.56 24.16 18.55
C ILE A 195 -8.67 25.30 19.56
N ASP A 196 -7.54 25.94 19.83
CA ASP A 196 -7.44 27.13 20.67
C ASP A 196 -7.39 28.37 19.75
N GLU A 197 -8.25 29.35 20.00
CA GLU A 197 -8.29 30.60 19.22
C GLU A 197 -6.92 31.30 19.21
N THR A 198 -6.19 31.28 20.32
CA THR A 198 -4.87 31.93 20.40
C THR A 198 -3.85 31.28 19.45
N MET A 199 -3.90 29.95 19.33
CA MET A 199 -3.06 29.19 18.40
C MET A 199 -3.46 29.44 16.96
N VAL A 200 -4.76 29.44 16.66
CA VAL A 200 -5.24 29.74 15.30
C VAL A 200 -4.79 31.14 14.89
N GLN A 201 -4.88 32.13 15.78
CA GLN A 201 -4.40 33.48 15.50
C GLN A 201 -2.88 33.53 15.28
N GLU A 202 -2.09 32.70 15.96
CA GLU A 202 -0.67 32.59 15.66
C GLU A 202 -0.41 32.04 14.24
N LEU A 203 -1.12 31.00 13.84
CA LEU A 203 -1.03 30.45 12.47
C LEU A 203 -1.48 31.47 11.42
N VAL A 204 -2.51 32.27 11.72
CA VAL A 204 -2.95 33.39 10.87
C VAL A 204 -1.83 34.43 10.74
N ARG A 205 -1.15 34.79 11.84
CA ARG A 205 0.00 35.71 11.79
C ARG A 205 1.14 35.19 10.93
N ILE A 206 1.49 33.90 11.05
CA ILE A 206 2.51 33.26 10.19
C ILE A 206 2.07 33.37 8.73
N ARG A 207 0.83 32.95 8.42
CA ARG A 207 0.27 33.01 7.06
C ARG A 207 0.30 34.43 6.47
N GLN A 208 -0.06 35.44 7.25
CA GLN A 208 -0.03 36.83 6.82
C GLN A 208 1.41 37.34 6.56
N ALA A 209 2.36 36.91 7.39
CA ALA A 209 3.76 37.33 7.31
C ALA A 209 4.49 36.74 6.10
N VAL A 210 4.30 35.44 5.82
CA VAL A 210 5.06 34.74 4.75
C VAL A 210 4.25 34.41 3.50
N ARG A 211 2.92 34.58 3.54
CA ARG A 211 1.99 34.32 2.43
C ARG A 211 2.28 32.98 1.73
N PRO A 212 2.13 31.85 2.44
CA PRO A 212 2.46 30.54 1.92
C PRO A 212 1.65 30.23 0.65
N ASP A 213 2.31 29.62 -0.35
CA ASP A 213 1.67 29.14 -1.57
C ASP A 213 0.74 27.96 -1.27
N GLU A 214 1.11 27.15 -0.27
CA GLU A 214 0.36 25.98 0.17
C GLU A 214 0.18 25.99 1.68
N VAL A 215 -1.05 25.81 2.15
CA VAL A 215 -1.37 25.56 3.56
C VAL A 215 -2.01 24.19 3.66
N LEU A 216 -1.24 23.22 4.16
CA LEU A 216 -1.64 21.82 4.19
C LEU A 216 -2.00 21.39 5.61
N LEU A 217 -3.23 20.91 5.79
CA LEU A 217 -3.62 20.29 7.06
C LEU A 217 -3.18 18.83 7.08
N VAL A 218 -2.34 18.50 8.05
CA VAL A 218 -1.94 17.12 8.36
C VAL A 218 -2.94 16.55 9.36
N ALA A 219 -3.77 15.60 8.89
CA ALA A 219 -4.82 14.98 9.67
C ALA A 219 -4.57 13.47 9.83
N ASP A 220 -4.83 12.96 11.03
CA ASP A 220 -4.78 11.53 11.32
C ASP A 220 -6.05 10.86 10.80
N ALA A 221 -5.89 9.87 9.91
CA ALA A 221 -7.01 9.16 9.31
C ALA A 221 -7.80 8.31 10.33
N ALA A 222 -7.26 8.06 11.53
CA ALA A 222 -7.96 7.38 12.62
C ALA A 222 -9.00 8.25 13.34
N LEU A 223 -8.92 9.59 13.24
CA LEU A 223 -9.82 10.51 13.94
C LEU A 223 -11.25 10.57 13.36
N GLY A 224 -11.51 9.90 12.24
CA GLY A 224 -12.85 9.74 11.68
C GLY A 224 -13.60 11.07 11.52
N GLN A 225 -14.76 11.19 12.18
CA GLN A 225 -15.61 12.39 12.12
C GLN A 225 -15.00 13.61 12.82
N GLU A 226 -14.16 13.43 13.83
CA GLU A 226 -13.51 14.56 14.52
C GLU A 226 -12.57 15.30 13.56
N ALA A 227 -11.93 14.58 12.63
CA ALA A 227 -11.09 15.17 11.59
C ALA A 227 -11.86 16.16 10.69
N VAL A 228 -13.17 15.95 10.50
CA VAL A 228 -14.03 16.83 9.69
C VAL A 228 -14.23 18.18 10.38
N SER A 229 -14.60 18.16 11.67
CA SER A 229 -14.75 19.38 12.47
C SER A 229 -13.43 20.17 12.52
N VAL A 230 -12.31 19.46 12.70
CA VAL A 230 -10.98 20.06 12.67
C VAL A 230 -10.71 20.72 11.33
N ALA A 231 -10.95 20.01 10.23
CA ALA A 231 -10.74 20.54 8.89
C ALA A 231 -11.59 21.79 8.62
N GLU A 232 -12.85 21.83 9.04
CA GLU A 232 -13.72 23.02 8.92
C GLU A 232 -13.16 24.24 9.63
N HIS A 233 -12.68 24.07 10.87
CA HIS A 233 -12.16 25.19 11.66
C HIS A 233 -10.85 25.73 11.08
N PHE A 234 -9.91 24.86 10.72
CA PHE A 234 -8.66 25.28 10.09
C PHE A 234 -8.88 25.87 8.70
N HIS A 235 -9.81 25.32 7.90
CA HIS A 235 -10.14 25.87 6.60
C HIS A 235 -10.73 27.28 6.70
N ARG A 236 -11.69 27.51 7.61
CA ARG A 236 -12.27 28.84 7.82
C ARG A 236 -11.25 29.89 8.28
N ALA A 237 -10.22 29.49 9.03
CA ALA A 237 -9.23 30.43 9.56
C ALA A 237 -8.03 30.66 8.61
N LEU A 238 -7.61 29.64 7.88
CA LEU A 238 -6.33 29.64 7.16
C LEU A 238 -6.46 29.42 5.65
N ASP A 239 -7.68 29.28 5.12
CA ASP A 239 -7.98 28.92 3.72
C ASP A 239 -7.05 27.81 3.23
N LEU A 240 -7.21 26.63 3.80
CA LEU A 240 -6.39 25.46 3.46
C LEU A 240 -6.39 25.21 1.95
N THR A 241 -5.24 24.84 1.40
CA THR A 241 -5.08 24.50 -0.02
C THR A 241 -5.13 23.00 -0.26
N GLY A 242 -4.93 22.19 0.77
CA GLY A 242 -5.04 20.74 0.69
C GLY A 242 -4.80 20.01 2.02
N PHE A 243 -4.87 18.68 1.96
CA PHE A 243 -4.72 17.80 3.12
C PHE A 243 -3.62 16.75 2.89
N ILE A 244 -3.00 16.35 4.00
CA ILE A 244 -2.16 15.15 4.08
C ILE A 244 -2.78 14.23 5.13
N LEU A 245 -3.15 13.02 4.72
CA LEU A 245 -3.70 12.02 5.64
C LEU A 245 -2.63 11.06 6.11
N THR A 246 -2.44 10.95 7.42
CA THR A 246 -1.42 10.06 8.02
C THR A 246 -2.05 8.79 8.57
N LYS A 247 -1.19 7.78 8.85
CA LYS A 247 -1.55 6.49 9.48
C LYS A 247 -2.60 5.68 8.71
N LEU A 248 -2.60 5.78 7.37
CA LEU A 248 -3.52 5.01 6.52
C LEU A 248 -3.17 3.52 6.43
N ASP A 249 -1.97 3.15 6.85
CA ASP A 249 -1.51 1.77 7.02
C ASP A 249 -2.06 1.10 8.28
N GLY A 250 -2.55 1.88 9.25
CA GLY A 250 -3.05 1.38 10.53
C GLY A 250 -4.55 1.10 10.56
N ASP A 251 -5.12 1.33 11.75
CA ASP A 251 -6.54 1.09 12.04
C ASP A 251 -7.49 2.16 11.47
N ALA A 252 -6.96 3.03 10.62
CA ALA A 252 -7.73 4.08 9.98
C ALA A 252 -8.86 3.51 9.13
N ARG A 253 -10.05 4.07 9.32
CA ARG A 253 -11.30 3.65 8.66
C ARG A 253 -11.54 4.35 7.32
N GLY A 254 -10.66 5.26 6.91
CA GLY A 254 -10.68 5.87 5.57
C GLY A 254 -11.82 6.87 5.30
N GLY A 255 -12.91 6.81 6.07
CA GLY A 255 -14.08 7.69 5.91
C GLY A 255 -13.82 9.17 6.19
N ALA A 256 -12.76 9.48 6.93
CA ALA A 256 -12.28 10.85 7.13
C ALA A 256 -11.91 11.53 5.80
N ALA A 257 -11.27 10.81 4.87
CA ALA A 257 -10.85 11.35 3.57
C ALA A 257 -12.05 11.83 2.74
N LEU A 258 -13.09 10.99 2.66
CA LEU A 258 -14.34 11.26 1.97
C LEU A 258 -15.06 12.46 2.59
N SER A 259 -15.03 12.55 3.92
CA SER A 259 -15.80 13.56 4.65
C SER A 259 -15.15 14.94 4.62
N ILE A 260 -13.83 15.02 4.76
CA ILE A 260 -13.08 16.28 4.78
C ILE A 260 -13.20 17.02 3.44
N ARG A 261 -13.04 16.30 2.32
CA ARG A 261 -13.12 16.90 0.97
C ARG A 261 -14.48 17.51 0.69
N LYS A 262 -15.56 16.77 0.98
CA LYS A 262 -16.94 17.23 0.71
C LYS A 262 -17.28 18.51 1.47
N VAL A 263 -16.72 18.68 2.67
CA VAL A 263 -17.00 19.79 3.56
C VAL A 263 -16.13 21.02 3.27
N THR A 264 -14.83 20.81 3.04
CA THR A 264 -13.88 21.92 2.84
C THR A 264 -13.63 22.26 1.37
N GLY A 265 -13.96 21.36 0.44
CA GLY A 265 -13.64 21.51 -0.98
C GLY A 265 -12.16 21.27 -1.33
N CYS A 266 -11.24 21.22 -0.35
CA CYS A 266 -9.81 21.10 -0.64
C CYS A 266 -9.38 19.65 -0.87
N PRO A 267 -8.42 19.39 -1.78
CA PRO A 267 -8.00 18.05 -2.15
C PRO A 267 -7.12 17.41 -1.08
N VAL A 268 -7.18 16.08 -0.98
CA VAL A 268 -6.10 15.31 -0.35
C VAL A 268 -4.96 15.23 -1.38
N LYS A 269 -3.77 15.74 -1.03
CA LYS A 269 -2.61 15.75 -1.93
C LYS A 269 -1.69 14.56 -1.67
N PHE A 270 -1.54 14.17 -0.41
CA PHE A 270 -0.66 13.07 -0.01
C PHE A 270 -1.26 12.16 1.05
N ILE A 271 -0.75 10.94 1.09
CA ILE A 271 -1.07 9.93 2.10
C ILE A 271 0.20 9.33 2.72
N GLY A 272 0.21 9.23 4.05
CA GLY A 272 1.25 8.56 4.81
C GLY A 272 0.89 7.10 5.07
N MET A 273 1.69 6.19 4.50
CA MET A 273 1.48 4.72 4.52
C MET A 273 2.44 3.98 5.47
N GLY A 274 2.97 4.66 6.48
CA GLY A 274 3.91 4.07 7.43
C GLY A 274 4.70 5.10 8.21
N GLU A 275 5.56 4.65 9.13
CA GLU A 275 6.40 5.54 9.95
C GLU A 275 7.69 5.97 9.25
N LYS A 276 8.21 5.16 8.32
CA LYS A 276 9.48 5.44 7.63
C LYS A 276 9.40 6.71 6.79
N LEU A 277 10.53 7.38 6.61
CA LEU A 277 10.63 8.67 5.90
C LEU A 277 10.30 8.58 4.40
N ASP A 278 10.34 7.39 3.81
CA ASP A 278 9.98 7.13 2.40
C ASP A 278 8.51 6.72 2.21
N SER A 279 7.73 6.63 3.29
CA SER A 279 6.34 6.12 3.26
C SER A 279 5.30 7.23 3.05
N LEU A 280 5.59 8.21 2.18
CA LEU A 280 4.64 9.24 1.75
C LEU A 280 4.38 9.08 0.25
N GLU A 281 3.11 8.94 -0.10
CA GLU A 281 2.65 8.72 -1.48
C GLU A 281 1.72 9.85 -1.92
N VAL A 282 1.69 10.13 -3.22
CA VAL A 282 0.70 11.02 -3.83
C VAL A 282 -0.68 10.38 -3.71
N PHE A 283 -1.69 11.19 -3.40
CA PHE A 283 -3.06 10.71 -3.33
C PHE A 283 -3.70 10.66 -4.71
N TYR A 284 -4.09 9.47 -5.13
CA TYR A 284 -4.81 9.20 -6.37
C TYR A 284 -6.24 8.74 -6.04
N PRO A 285 -7.28 9.59 -6.26
CA PRO A 285 -8.66 9.27 -5.91
C PRO A 285 -9.18 7.98 -6.58
N ASP A 286 -8.84 7.78 -7.85
CA ASP A 286 -9.17 6.60 -8.68
C ASP A 286 -8.59 5.31 -8.10
N ARG A 287 -7.31 5.35 -7.73
CA ARG A 287 -6.62 4.22 -7.12
C ARG A 287 -7.15 3.94 -5.72
N MET A 288 -7.40 5.00 -4.95
CA MET A 288 -7.98 4.86 -3.62
C MET A 288 -9.36 4.20 -3.72
N ALA A 289 -10.27 4.72 -4.55
CA ALA A 289 -11.59 4.13 -4.79
C ALA A 289 -11.49 2.65 -5.19
N SER A 290 -10.57 2.30 -6.08
CA SER A 290 -10.32 0.91 -6.50
C SER A 290 -9.84 0.02 -5.34
N ARG A 291 -8.99 0.55 -4.46
CA ARG A 291 -8.58 -0.13 -3.21
C ARG A 291 -9.78 -0.31 -2.27
N ILE A 292 -10.65 0.70 -2.11
CA ILE A 292 -11.88 0.62 -1.29
C ILE A 292 -12.78 -0.51 -1.77
N LEU A 293 -12.91 -0.70 -3.09
CA LEU A 293 -13.77 -1.73 -3.67
C LEU A 293 -13.12 -3.13 -3.73
N GLY A 294 -11.88 -3.26 -3.25
CA GLY A 294 -11.14 -4.53 -3.30
C GLY A 294 -10.75 -4.96 -4.72
N MET A 295 -10.71 -4.03 -5.68
CA MET A 295 -10.33 -4.30 -7.08
C MET A 295 -8.81 -4.33 -7.29
N GLY A 296 -8.04 -3.93 -6.27
CA GLY A 296 -6.58 -3.87 -6.29
C GLY A 296 -6.07 -2.55 -6.88
N ASP A 297 -4.76 -2.35 -6.76
CA ASP A 297 -4.06 -1.18 -7.34
C ASP A 297 -2.80 -1.66 -8.07
N VAL A 298 -3.03 -2.14 -9.29
CA VAL A 298 -2.00 -2.70 -10.15
C VAL A 298 -1.02 -1.62 -10.61
N VAL A 299 -1.47 -0.38 -10.75
CA VAL A 299 -0.63 0.73 -11.24
C VAL A 299 0.39 1.15 -10.19
N SER A 300 -0.03 1.32 -8.93
CA SER A 300 0.93 1.67 -7.85
C SER A 300 1.93 0.55 -7.57
N LEU A 301 1.55 -0.71 -7.77
CA LEU A 301 2.50 -1.83 -7.73
C LEU A 301 3.57 -1.70 -8.81
N VAL A 302 3.16 -1.42 -10.04
CA VAL A 302 4.07 -1.26 -11.17
C VAL A 302 4.99 -0.07 -10.96
N GLU A 303 4.49 1.05 -10.43
CA GLU A 303 5.29 2.23 -10.12
C GLU A 303 6.29 2.00 -8.98
N LYS A 304 5.87 1.36 -7.88
CA LYS A 304 6.80 0.98 -6.80
C LYS A 304 7.85 0.00 -7.28
N ALA A 305 7.47 -0.97 -8.11
CA ALA A 305 8.41 -1.88 -8.74
C ALA A 305 9.36 -1.11 -9.67
N ALA A 306 8.86 -0.19 -10.50
CA ALA A 306 9.68 0.61 -11.41
C ALA A 306 10.64 1.56 -10.66
N ALA A 307 10.22 2.15 -9.54
CA ALA A 307 11.05 3.04 -8.72
C ALA A 307 12.17 2.30 -7.98
N GLU A 308 12.00 1.01 -7.70
CA GLU A 308 13.03 0.16 -7.07
C GLU A 308 13.90 -0.60 -8.07
N ILE A 309 13.50 -0.65 -9.35
CA ILE A 309 14.29 -1.28 -10.41
C ILE A 309 15.24 -0.22 -11.00
N ASP A 310 16.51 -0.31 -10.62
CA ASP A 310 17.58 0.42 -11.30
C ASP A 310 17.65 -0.02 -12.77
N GLU A 311 17.53 0.92 -13.72
CA GLU A 311 17.60 0.63 -15.15
C GLU A 311 18.90 -0.10 -15.54
N GLU A 312 19.99 0.11 -14.81
CA GLU A 312 21.23 -0.64 -15.01
C GLU A 312 21.13 -2.08 -14.50
N GLU A 313 20.49 -2.32 -13.35
CA GLU A 313 20.28 -3.68 -12.83
C GLU A 313 19.35 -4.47 -13.74
N ALA A 314 18.30 -3.83 -14.29
CA ALA A 314 17.40 -4.43 -15.26
C ALA A 314 18.13 -4.86 -16.54
N LYS A 315 19.02 -4.00 -17.08
CA LYS A 315 19.85 -4.32 -18.26
C LYS A 315 20.83 -5.46 -17.98
N LYS A 316 21.56 -5.42 -16.86
CA LYS A 316 22.49 -6.49 -16.45
C LYS A 316 21.76 -7.82 -16.25
N LEU A 317 20.56 -7.80 -15.65
CA LEU A 317 19.71 -8.96 -15.48
C LEU A 317 19.24 -9.50 -16.84
N GLN A 318 18.82 -8.62 -17.76
CA GLN A 318 18.39 -9.00 -19.10
C GLN A 318 19.52 -9.63 -19.93
N GLU A 319 20.75 -9.11 -19.83
CA GLU A 319 21.93 -9.68 -20.48
C GLU A 319 22.31 -11.05 -19.90
N LYS A 320 22.27 -11.21 -18.58
CA LYS A 320 22.53 -12.49 -17.90
C LYS A 320 21.45 -13.54 -18.20
N LEU A 321 20.19 -13.12 -18.30
CA LEU A 321 19.06 -13.95 -18.73
C LEU A 321 19.25 -14.43 -20.17
N ARG A 322 19.73 -13.55 -21.08
CA ARG A 322 20.10 -13.93 -22.46
C ARG A 322 21.29 -14.89 -22.49
N ALA A 323 22.21 -14.78 -21.55
CA ALA A 323 23.40 -15.64 -21.45
C ALA A 323 23.17 -16.98 -20.73
N ASN A 324 21.95 -17.30 -20.27
CA ASN A 324 21.61 -18.51 -19.48
C ASN A 324 22.46 -18.70 -18.20
N LYS A 325 23.05 -17.63 -17.66
CA LYS A 325 23.90 -17.64 -16.47
C LYS A 325 23.14 -17.09 -15.27
N PHE A 326 22.10 -17.80 -14.85
CA PHE A 326 21.36 -17.48 -13.62
C PHE A 326 21.97 -18.26 -12.45
N ASP A 327 22.49 -17.54 -11.46
CA ASP A 327 23.25 -18.08 -10.33
C ASP A 327 22.63 -17.73 -8.97
N TYR A 328 23.24 -18.17 -7.85
CA TYR A 328 22.67 -17.89 -6.51
C TYR A 328 22.88 -16.43 -6.06
N ASP A 329 23.84 -15.70 -6.62
CA ASP A 329 24.00 -14.26 -6.33
C ASP A 329 22.84 -13.46 -6.96
N ASP A 330 22.41 -13.85 -8.17
CA ASP A 330 21.21 -13.29 -8.81
C ASP A 330 19.93 -13.70 -8.05
N PHE A 331 19.87 -14.93 -7.53
CA PHE A 331 18.74 -15.32 -6.69
C PHE A 331 18.67 -14.54 -5.37
N LEU A 332 19.82 -14.24 -4.77
CA LEU A 332 19.91 -13.43 -3.56
C LEU A 332 19.47 -11.98 -3.79
N SER A 333 19.83 -11.37 -4.92
CA SER A 333 19.39 -10.01 -5.25
C SER A 333 17.86 -9.94 -5.37
N GLN A 334 17.26 -10.92 -6.03
CA GLN A 334 15.80 -11.04 -6.16
C GLN A 334 15.11 -11.23 -4.79
N LEU A 335 15.65 -12.09 -3.92
CA LEU A 335 15.10 -12.26 -2.56
C LEU A 335 15.16 -10.96 -1.74
N ARG A 336 16.23 -10.18 -1.91
CA ARG A 336 16.37 -8.87 -1.25
C ARG A 336 15.39 -7.84 -1.80
N GLN A 337 15.15 -7.81 -3.10
CA GLN A 337 14.14 -6.95 -3.74
C GLN A 337 12.74 -7.28 -3.23
N ILE A 338 12.35 -8.56 -3.19
CA ILE A 338 11.05 -8.99 -2.63
C ILE A 338 10.92 -8.59 -1.15
N ARG A 339 12.00 -8.69 -0.37
CA ARG A 339 11.99 -8.24 1.03
C ARG A 339 11.84 -6.72 1.16
N LYS A 340 12.48 -5.93 0.29
CA LYS A 340 12.35 -4.45 0.28
C LYS A 340 10.91 -4.02 -0.02
N LEU A 341 10.25 -4.69 -0.97
CA LEU A 341 8.84 -4.47 -1.32
C LEU A 341 7.82 -4.94 -0.26
N GLY A 342 8.28 -5.43 0.91
CA GLY A 342 7.39 -5.85 2.01
C GLY A 342 6.98 -7.33 1.97
N GLY A 343 7.67 -8.19 1.20
CA GLY A 343 7.46 -9.63 1.12
C GLY A 343 6.47 -10.07 0.02
N MET A 344 6.30 -11.38 -0.16
CA MET A 344 5.31 -11.92 -1.11
C MET A 344 3.87 -11.58 -0.71
N GLU A 345 3.62 -11.42 0.59
CA GLU A 345 2.30 -11.09 1.12
C GLU A 345 1.82 -9.71 0.67
N SER A 346 2.71 -8.70 0.65
CA SER A 346 2.36 -7.36 0.16
C SER A 346 2.01 -7.42 -1.32
N ILE A 347 2.84 -8.06 -2.15
CA ILE A 347 2.63 -8.21 -3.60
C ILE A 347 1.31 -8.97 -3.89
N LEU A 348 1.02 -10.05 -3.15
CA LEU A 348 -0.21 -10.82 -3.32
C LEU A 348 -1.46 -10.03 -2.89
N LYS A 349 -1.39 -9.18 -1.87
CA LYS A 349 -2.51 -8.34 -1.43
C LYS A 349 -2.94 -7.31 -2.48
N PHE A 350 -2.03 -6.90 -3.35
CA PHE A 350 -2.32 -5.92 -4.40
C PHE A 350 -2.82 -6.52 -5.73
N LEU A 351 -2.71 -7.84 -5.92
CA LEU A 351 -3.24 -8.53 -7.10
C LEU A 351 -4.76 -8.77 -6.97
N PRO A 352 -5.55 -8.61 -8.04
CA PRO A 352 -6.98 -8.90 -8.02
C PRO A 352 -7.23 -10.37 -7.67
N GLY A 353 -8.00 -10.64 -6.62
CA GLY A 353 -8.22 -12.00 -6.07
C GLY A 353 -7.04 -12.58 -5.28
N GLY A 354 -5.90 -11.87 -5.21
CA GLY A 354 -4.70 -12.30 -4.48
C GLY A 354 -4.90 -12.36 -2.96
N ARG A 355 -5.91 -11.69 -2.41
CA ARG A 355 -6.34 -11.80 -1.00
C ARG A 355 -6.83 -13.21 -0.62
N GLN A 356 -7.57 -13.89 -1.49
CA GLN A 356 -8.02 -15.28 -1.24
C GLN A 356 -6.86 -16.27 -1.31
N LEU A 357 -5.87 -16.00 -2.18
CA LEU A 357 -4.61 -16.74 -2.26
C LEU A 357 -3.72 -16.49 -1.04
N ALA A 358 -3.57 -15.24 -0.60
CA ALA A 358 -2.80 -14.88 0.60
C ALA A 358 -3.39 -15.51 1.87
N GLY A 359 -4.71 -15.48 2.03
CA GLY A 359 -5.40 -16.12 3.16
C GLY A 359 -5.25 -17.66 3.19
N ALA A 360 -5.14 -18.29 2.02
CA ALA A 360 -4.82 -19.71 1.89
C ALA A 360 -3.32 -20.03 2.10
N MET A 361 -2.46 -19.01 2.09
CA MET A 361 -1.00 -19.09 2.21
C MET A 361 -0.46 -18.46 3.50
N ASN A 362 -1.31 -18.25 4.51
CA ASN A 362 -1.00 -17.65 5.82
C ASN A 362 0.05 -18.41 6.68
N GLU A 363 0.85 -19.30 6.08
CA GLU A 363 1.92 -20.08 6.73
C GLU A 363 3.33 -19.72 6.22
N VAL A 364 3.52 -18.63 5.48
CA VAL A 364 4.88 -18.20 5.10
C VAL A 364 5.42 -17.25 6.17
N ASP A 365 6.12 -17.82 7.16
CA ASP A 365 6.86 -17.08 8.18
C ASP A 365 7.78 -16.03 7.51
N PRO A 366 7.69 -14.72 7.84
CA PRO A 366 8.60 -13.69 7.33
C PRO A 366 10.08 -14.03 7.55
N ARG A 367 10.38 -14.85 8.57
CA ARG A 367 11.73 -15.35 8.85
C ARG A 367 12.21 -16.38 7.84
N HIS A 368 11.33 -16.94 7.02
CA HIS A 368 11.68 -17.89 5.96
C HIS A 368 12.63 -17.24 4.94
N PHE A 369 12.32 -16.03 4.47
CA PHE A 369 13.18 -15.29 3.55
C PHE A 369 14.54 -14.94 4.17
N ALA A 370 14.56 -14.57 5.45
CA ALA A 370 15.80 -14.32 6.18
C ALA A 370 16.66 -15.58 6.30
N ARG A 371 16.04 -16.75 6.55
CA ARG A 371 16.73 -18.05 6.56
C ARG A 371 17.26 -18.44 5.19
N MET A 372 16.50 -18.19 4.11
CA MET A 372 16.97 -18.41 2.75
C MET A 372 18.19 -17.54 2.41
N GLU A 373 18.16 -16.27 2.79
CA GLU A 373 19.31 -15.37 2.65
C GLU A 373 20.52 -15.89 3.44
N ALA A 374 20.33 -16.32 4.70
CA ALA A 374 21.40 -16.89 5.52
C ALA A 374 22.04 -18.13 4.88
N VAL A 375 21.24 -18.99 4.24
CA VAL A 375 21.71 -20.17 3.49
C VAL A 375 22.61 -19.75 2.32
N ILE A 376 22.19 -18.77 1.53
CA ILE A 376 22.97 -18.31 0.36
C ILE A 376 24.26 -17.59 0.80
N LEU A 377 24.18 -16.79 1.87
CA LEU A 377 25.36 -16.11 2.44
C LEU A 377 26.38 -17.09 3.04
N SER A 378 25.93 -18.28 3.46
CA SER A 378 26.79 -19.36 3.96
C SER A 378 27.50 -20.16 2.85
N MET A 379 27.18 -19.89 1.58
CA MET A 379 27.90 -20.44 0.43
C MET A 379 29.20 -19.67 0.16
N THR A 380 30.15 -20.32 -0.49
CA THR A 380 31.34 -19.68 -1.06
C THR A 380 31.01 -18.97 -2.38
N LYS A 381 31.87 -18.05 -2.82
CA LYS A 381 31.71 -17.36 -4.12
C LYS A 381 31.63 -18.36 -5.29
N ALA A 382 32.41 -19.44 -5.24
CA ALA A 382 32.40 -20.47 -6.27
C ALA A 382 31.08 -21.25 -6.32
N GLU A 383 30.53 -21.60 -5.14
CA GLU A 383 29.23 -22.28 -5.05
C GLU A 383 28.06 -21.36 -5.44
N ARG A 384 28.17 -20.05 -5.19
CA ARG A 384 27.15 -19.10 -5.63
C ARG A 384 27.14 -18.90 -7.14
N ALA A 385 28.31 -18.70 -7.73
CA ALA A 385 28.47 -18.51 -9.17
C ALA A 385 28.18 -19.78 -9.99
N ASN A 386 28.38 -20.98 -9.42
CA ASN A 386 28.10 -22.24 -10.10
C ASN A 386 27.14 -23.13 -9.28
N PRO A 387 25.82 -23.04 -9.55
CA PRO A 387 24.82 -23.78 -8.82
C PRO A 387 24.91 -25.31 -8.94
N ASP A 388 25.57 -25.82 -9.99
CA ASP A 388 25.69 -27.26 -10.25
C ASP A 388 26.71 -27.94 -9.34
N LEU A 389 27.51 -27.17 -8.58
CA LEU A 389 28.47 -27.70 -7.61
C LEU A 389 27.81 -28.22 -6.32
N MET A 390 26.49 -28.13 -6.18
CA MET A 390 25.80 -28.32 -4.91
C MET A 390 25.58 -29.81 -4.54
N ASP A 391 26.59 -30.40 -3.88
CA ASP A 391 26.55 -31.78 -3.37
C ASP A 391 26.12 -31.87 -1.89
N PHE A 392 25.95 -33.10 -1.40
CA PHE A 392 25.51 -33.34 -0.03
C PHE A 392 26.50 -32.83 1.06
N PRO A 393 27.83 -33.04 0.93
CA PRO A 393 28.81 -32.45 1.85
C PRO A 393 28.73 -30.91 1.95
N ARG A 394 28.59 -30.22 0.81
CA ARG A 394 28.43 -28.75 0.77
C ARG A 394 27.14 -28.31 1.43
N LYS A 395 26.02 -28.99 1.15
CA LYS A 395 24.73 -28.72 1.81
C LYS A 395 24.81 -28.86 3.33
N LYS A 396 25.53 -29.87 3.84
CA LYS A 396 25.74 -30.08 5.28
C LYS A 396 26.58 -28.97 5.92
N ARG A 397 27.62 -28.50 5.24
CA ARG A 397 28.44 -27.36 5.68
C ARG A 397 27.61 -26.06 5.71
N ILE A 398 26.87 -25.78 4.65
CA ILE A 398 26.01 -24.60 4.52
C ILE A 398 24.95 -24.60 5.62
N ALA A 399 24.30 -25.74 5.88
CA ALA A 399 23.32 -25.90 6.96
C ALA A 399 23.92 -25.55 8.33
N LYS A 400 25.15 -26.02 8.62
CA LYS A 400 25.87 -25.68 9.85
C LYS A 400 26.21 -24.18 9.94
N GLY A 401 26.62 -23.56 8.83
CA GLY A 401 26.96 -22.13 8.78
C GLY A 401 25.75 -21.20 8.89
N SER A 402 24.58 -21.63 8.40
CA SER A 402 23.34 -20.85 8.41
C SER A 402 22.43 -21.14 9.61
N GLY A 403 22.75 -22.16 10.43
CA GLY A 403 21.97 -22.54 11.60
C GLY A 403 20.61 -23.18 11.26
N VAL A 404 20.46 -23.76 10.05
CA VAL A 404 19.21 -24.39 9.59
C VAL A 404 19.39 -25.89 9.32
N PRO A 405 18.31 -26.69 9.29
CA PRO A 405 18.38 -28.09 8.90
C PRO A 405 18.83 -28.28 7.44
N VAL A 406 19.52 -29.38 7.16
CA VAL A 406 19.99 -29.74 5.79
C VAL A 406 18.82 -29.88 4.80
N GLU A 407 17.64 -30.24 5.29
CA GLU A 407 16.39 -30.31 4.52
C GLU A 407 16.00 -28.95 3.94
N MET A 408 16.18 -27.87 4.72
CA MET A 408 15.87 -26.51 4.28
C MET A 408 16.83 -26.07 3.17
N VAL A 409 18.12 -26.38 3.31
CA VAL A 409 19.12 -26.13 2.25
C VAL A 409 18.76 -26.91 0.98
N SER A 410 18.36 -28.18 1.13
CA SER A 410 17.95 -29.01 -0.01
C SER A 410 16.66 -28.51 -0.67
N GLY A 411 15.73 -27.96 0.12
CA GLY A 411 14.52 -27.30 -0.36
C GLY A 411 14.84 -26.05 -1.20
N LEU A 412 15.73 -25.19 -0.71
CA LEU A 412 16.16 -23.98 -1.44
C LEU A 412 16.81 -24.34 -2.78
N VAL A 413 17.70 -25.34 -2.80
CA VAL A 413 18.34 -25.81 -4.04
C VAL A 413 17.31 -26.31 -5.05
N LYS A 414 16.29 -27.06 -4.60
CA LYS A 414 15.18 -27.50 -5.47
C LYS A 414 14.35 -26.34 -5.99
N GLN A 415 14.04 -25.34 -5.15
CA GLN A 415 13.30 -24.14 -5.55
C GLN A 415 14.09 -23.34 -6.60
N PHE A 416 15.40 -23.17 -6.38
CA PHE A 416 16.30 -22.53 -7.32
C PHE A 416 16.36 -23.28 -8.66
N GLU A 417 16.51 -24.61 -8.65
CA GLU A 417 16.49 -25.44 -9.86
C GLU A 417 15.16 -25.36 -10.61
N GLY A 418 14.04 -25.35 -9.89
CA GLY A 418 12.71 -25.17 -10.46
C GLY A 418 12.57 -23.83 -11.18
N MET A 419 13.04 -22.75 -10.55
CA MET A 419 13.05 -21.42 -11.16
C MET A 419 13.98 -21.35 -12.36
N ARG A 420 15.19 -21.92 -12.26
CA ARG A 420 16.17 -22.03 -13.36
C ARG A 420 15.59 -22.79 -14.55
N LYS A 421 14.79 -23.84 -14.31
CA LYS A 421 14.10 -24.61 -15.36
C LYS A 421 13.00 -23.80 -16.03
N MET A 422 12.20 -23.06 -15.26
CA MET A 422 11.16 -22.18 -15.80
C MET A 422 11.78 -21.05 -16.64
N MET A 423 12.86 -20.42 -16.19
CA MET A 423 13.55 -19.37 -16.98
C MET A 423 14.12 -19.90 -18.29
N LYS A 424 14.65 -21.14 -18.31
CA LYS A 424 15.08 -21.80 -19.56
C LYS A 424 13.91 -22.05 -20.52
N GLN A 425 12.71 -22.33 -20.01
CA GLN A 425 11.50 -22.54 -20.81
C GLN A 425 10.86 -21.23 -21.30
N SER A 426 11.06 -20.12 -20.58
CA SER A 426 10.55 -18.79 -20.97
C SER A 426 11.52 -17.97 -21.85
N GLY A 427 12.74 -18.48 -22.09
CA GLY A 427 13.72 -17.85 -22.96
C GLY A 427 13.34 -17.92 -24.46
N PRO A 428 14.01 -17.15 -25.34
CA PRO A 428 13.75 -17.14 -26.79
C PRO A 428 13.77 -18.54 -27.42
N LEU A 429 14.61 -19.44 -26.88
CA LEU A 429 14.75 -20.83 -27.32
C LEU A 429 13.58 -21.72 -26.89
N GLY A 430 12.95 -21.44 -25.74
CA GLY A 430 11.74 -22.13 -25.28
C GLY A 430 10.50 -21.71 -26.07
N ARG A 431 10.45 -20.44 -26.51
CA ARG A 431 9.45 -19.94 -27.45
C ARG A 431 9.58 -20.52 -28.86
N LEU A 432 10.80 -20.89 -29.27
CA LEU A 432 11.09 -21.55 -30.55
C LEU A 432 10.84 -23.06 -30.51
N MET A 433 11.07 -23.72 -29.37
CA MET A 433 10.79 -25.15 -29.15
C MET A 433 9.31 -25.43 -28.85
N ALA A 434 8.56 -24.46 -28.32
CA ALA A 434 7.10 -24.53 -28.13
C ALA A 434 6.35 -24.17 -29.43
N GLY A 435 6.74 -24.82 -30.53
CA GLY A 435 6.31 -24.58 -31.90
C GLY A 435 4.89 -24.02 -32.06
N GLY A 436 4.78 -22.99 -32.90
CA GLY A 436 3.61 -22.16 -33.08
C GLY A 436 2.28 -22.91 -33.11
N SER A 437 1.43 -22.60 -32.12
CA SER A 437 -0.03 -22.54 -32.16
C SER A 437 -0.49 -22.37 -30.72
N LEU A 438 -1.19 -21.27 -30.43
CA LEU A 438 -1.96 -21.16 -29.19
C LEU A 438 -3.11 -22.17 -29.29
N PRO A 439 -3.24 -23.16 -28.38
CA PRO A 439 -4.46 -23.92 -28.30
C PRO A 439 -5.48 -23.09 -27.52
N GLU A 440 -6.59 -22.76 -28.17
CA GLU A 440 -7.83 -22.45 -27.48
C GLU A 440 -8.17 -23.58 -26.50
N ASN A 441 -8.53 -23.15 -25.28
CA ASN A 441 -9.45 -23.86 -24.41
C ASN A 441 -9.07 -25.30 -24.00
N ASN A 442 -8.34 -25.44 -22.88
CA ASN A 442 -8.60 -26.49 -21.88
C ASN A 442 -7.80 -26.25 -20.59
N GLY A 443 -8.47 -26.49 -19.46
CA GLY A 443 -8.05 -26.13 -18.11
C GLY A 443 -6.64 -26.59 -17.73
N VAL A 444 -5.93 -25.67 -17.07
CA VAL A 444 -4.58 -25.86 -16.52
C VAL A 444 -4.57 -27.00 -15.49
N PRO A 445 -3.82 -28.09 -15.70
CA PRO A 445 -3.59 -29.10 -14.68
C PRO A 445 -2.41 -28.69 -13.79
N GLY A 446 -2.70 -28.33 -12.53
CA GLY A 446 -1.93 -28.80 -11.36
C GLY A 446 -0.44 -28.45 -11.21
N THR A 447 0.06 -27.30 -11.66
CA THR A 447 1.49 -26.93 -11.49
C THR A 447 1.79 -25.87 -10.42
N PHE A 448 0.80 -25.30 -9.74
CA PHE A 448 1.03 -24.29 -8.69
C PHE A 448 1.11 -24.85 -7.25
N GLY A 449 0.66 -26.08 -7.01
CA GLY A 449 0.60 -26.67 -5.66
C GLY A 449 1.94 -27.19 -5.11
N GLY A 450 2.96 -27.32 -5.95
CA GLY A 450 4.27 -27.86 -5.55
C GLY A 450 5.24 -26.84 -4.95
N LEU A 451 4.92 -25.55 -5.00
CA LEU A 451 5.81 -24.48 -4.56
C LEU A 451 5.63 -24.12 -3.07
N PHE A 452 4.50 -24.50 -2.47
CA PHE A 452 4.16 -24.22 -1.06
C PHE A 452 3.55 -25.45 -0.39
N GLY A 453 4.40 -26.41 -0.04
CA GLY A 453 4.31 -27.20 1.21
C GLY A 453 2.99 -27.89 1.63
N GLY A 454 1.96 -28.03 0.80
CA GLY A 454 0.73 -28.76 1.14
C GLY A 454 0.78 -30.22 0.69
N PRO A 455 0.24 -31.19 1.46
CA PRO A 455 0.23 -32.58 1.03
C PRO A 455 -0.68 -32.74 -0.20
N ALA A 456 -0.14 -33.38 -1.24
CA ALA A 456 -0.84 -33.66 -2.48
C ALA A 456 -2.15 -34.44 -2.25
N PRO A 457 -3.20 -34.23 -3.06
CA PRO A 457 -4.44 -34.99 -2.93
C PRO A 457 -4.19 -36.47 -3.24
N LEU A 458 -4.66 -37.33 -2.33
CA LEU A 458 -4.55 -38.80 -2.44
C LEU A 458 -5.15 -39.30 -3.76
N SER A 459 -4.47 -40.25 -4.40
CA SER A 459 -4.91 -40.86 -5.65
C SER A 459 -6.27 -41.55 -5.47
N ARG A 460 -7.05 -41.71 -6.56
CA ARG A 460 -8.36 -42.40 -6.52
C ARG A 460 -8.30 -43.79 -5.87
N LYS A 461 -7.18 -44.52 -6.06
CA LYS A 461 -6.95 -45.83 -5.42
C LYS A 461 -6.81 -45.73 -3.89
N GLU A 462 -6.21 -44.67 -3.38
CA GLU A 462 -6.06 -44.43 -1.94
C GLU A 462 -7.35 -43.93 -1.29
N GLN A 463 -8.14 -43.12 -2.01
CA GLN A 463 -9.46 -42.69 -1.57
C GLN A 463 -10.44 -43.88 -1.43
N ASP A 464 -10.40 -44.82 -2.38
CA ASP A 464 -11.20 -46.05 -2.30
C ASP A 464 -10.77 -46.98 -1.16
N LYS A 465 -9.46 -47.09 -0.90
CA LYS A 465 -8.94 -47.84 0.25
C LYS A 465 -9.40 -47.23 1.57
N LYS A 466 -9.38 -45.89 1.68
CA LYS A 466 -9.87 -45.15 2.86
C LYS A 466 -11.39 -45.31 3.05
N ARG A 467 -12.18 -45.27 1.97
CA ARG A 467 -13.64 -45.55 2.01
C ARG A 467 -13.95 -46.98 2.44
N ARG A 468 -13.19 -47.97 1.98
CA ARG A 468 -13.35 -49.38 2.41
C ARG A 468 -13.01 -49.57 3.90
N LEU A 469 -11.93 -48.97 4.38
CA LEU A 469 -11.54 -49.01 5.80
C LEU A 469 -12.58 -48.31 6.69
N ALA A 470 -13.13 -47.17 6.25
CA ALA A 470 -14.20 -46.48 6.97
C ALA A 470 -15.51 -47.30 7.05
N LYS A 471 -15.88 -48.01 5.97
CA LYS A 471 -17.04 -48.93 5.99
C LYS A 471 -16.82 -50.12 6.93
N LEU A 472 -15.61 -50.66 6.99
CA LEU A 472 -15.23 -51.74 7.91
C LEU A 472 -15.28 -51.27 9.38
N ALA A 473 -14.75 -50.10 9.69
CA ALA A 473 -14.81 -49.52 11.03
C ALA A 473 -16.26 -49.23 11.47
N LYS A 474 -17.13 -48.77 10.55
CA LYS A 474 -18.55 -48.53 10.83
C LYS A 474 -19.31 -49.85 11.09
N LYS A 475 -18.99 -50.92 10.34
CA LYS A 475 -19.52 -52.28 10.59
C LYS A 475 -19.05 -52.85 11.93
N GLN A 476 -17.79 -52.63 12.32
CA GLN A 476 -17.27 -53.08 13.61
C GLN A 476 -17.91 -52.32 14.79
N ARG A 477 -18.08 -50.99 14.68
CA ARG A 477 -18.80 -50.20 15.68
C ARG A 477 -20.28 -50.59 15.80
N ALA A 478 -20.94 -50.92 14.70
CA ALA A 478 -22.32 -51.41 14.72
C ALA A 478 -22.44 -52.81 15.36
N LYS A 479 -21.45 -53.70 15.16
CA LYS A 479 -21.38 -55.00 15.85
C LYS A 479 -21.09 -54.86 17.34
N GLN A 480 -20.24 -53.91 17.75
CA GLN A 480 -19.99 -53.62 19.17
C GLN A 480 -21.20 -53.00 19.88
N ARG A 481 -22.03 -52.20 19.17
CA ARG A 481 -23.30 -51.66 19.69
C ARG A 481 -24.45 -52.67 19.77
N LYS A 482 -24.35 -53.83 19.13
CA LYS A 482 -25.33 -54.93 19.26
C LYS A 482 -24.92 -55.99 20.32
N LYS A 483 -23.73 -55.85 20.90
CA LYS A 483 -23.19 -56.71 21.97
C LYS A 483 -23.09 -56.00 23.34
N ARG A 484 -23.54 -54.74 23.40
CA ARG A 484 -23.89 -54.00 24.61
C ARG A 484 -25.39 -53.76 24.55
#